data_AF-A0A917P8V0-F1
#
_entry.id   AF-A0A917P8V0-F1
#
_cell.length_a   1.000
_cell.length_b   1.000
_cell.length_c   1.000
_cell.angle_alpha   90.00
_cell.angle_beta   90.00
_cell.angle_gamma   90.00
#
_symmetry.space_group_name_H-M   'P 1'
#
loop_
_entity.id
_entity.type
_entity.pdbx_description
1 polymer ?
#
loop_
_entity_poly.entity_id
_entity_poly.type
_entity_poly.pdbx_seq_one_letter_code
_entity_poly.pdbx_strand_id
1 'polypeptide(L)'
;MTDAGDVVIRTHAGAALLSSASASEVVVHEADRIDEDTRTGWSATVTGTASRVTDPQELSYYHASSRRGSIRRWSTWSASRPSW
;
A
#
# COMPACT_ATOMS: atom_id res chain seq x y z
N MET A 1 -0.26 -2.36 4.25
CA MET A 1 0.38 -2.09 5.56
C MET A 1 1.60 -1.26 5.28
N THR A 2 1.79 -0.14 5.97
CA THR A 2 3.03 0.65 5.84
C THR A 2 4.00 0.23 6.93
N ASP A 3 5.20 -0.17 6.57
CA ASP A 3 6.25 -0.57 7.52
C ASP A 3 7.56 0.12 7.13
N ALA A 4 8.21 0.80 8.07
CA ALA A 4 9.43 1.59 7.86
C ALA A 4 9.43 2.62 6.69
N GLY A 5 8.28 2.91 6.08
CA GLY A 5 8.15 3.78 4.89
C GLY A 5 7.73 3.04 3.62
N ASP A 6 7.74 1.71 3.64
CA ASP A 6 7.37 0.87 2.52
C ASP A 6 5.88 0.52 2.52
N VAL A 7 5.29 0.40 1.33
CA VAL A 7 3.95 -0.16 1.14
C VAL A 7 4.07 -1.66 0.90
N VAL A 8 3.71 -2.46 1.89
CA VAL A 8 3.70 -3.92 1.78
C VAL A 8 2.31 -4.41 1.38
N ILE A 9 2.25 -5.07 0.22
CA ILE A 9 1.06 -5.71 -0.33
C ILE A 9 1.26 -7.23 -0.29
N ARG A 10 0.37 -7.93 0.41
CA ARG A 10 0.39 -9.40 0.47
C ARG A 10 -0.59 -9.96 -0.55
N THR A 11 -0.13 -10.84 -1.41
CA THR A 11 -0.95 -11.54 -2.41
C THR A 11 -0.69 -13.05 -2.38
N HIS A 12 -1.57 -13.81 -3.00
CA HIS A 12 -1.33 -15.25 -3.23
C HIS A 12 -0.25 -15.43 -4.32
N ALA A 13 0.47 -16.55 -4.28
CA ALA A 13 1.65 -16.80 -5.10
C ALA A 13 1.44 -16.76 -6.63
N GLY A 14 0.19 -16.87 -7.10
CA GLY A 14 -0.19 -16.80 -8.52
C GLY A 14 -0.78 -15.47 -8.97
N ALA A 15 -0.81 -14.45 -8.11
CA ALA A 15 -1.38 -13.16 -8.48
C ALA A 15 -0.57 -12.51 -9.62
N ALA A 16 -1.25 -11.96 -10.63
CA ALA A 16 -0.62 -11.23 -11.74
C ALA A 16 0.28 -10.06 -11.26
N LEU A 17 0.00 -9.52 -10.06
CA LEU A 17 0.86 -8.52 -9.43
C LEU A 17 2.28 -9.03 -9.14
N LEU A 18 2.46 -10.33 -8.88
CA LEU A 18 3.78 -10.91 -8.63
C LEU A 18 4.60 -11.05 -9.91
N SER A 19 3.95 -11.22 -11.07
CA SER A 19 4.65 -11.27 -12.35
C SER A 19 5.28 -9.91 -12.72
N SER A 20 4.56 -8.80 -12.52
CA SER A 20 5.13 -7.46 -12.75
C SER A 20 6.18 -7.08 -11.70
N ALA A 21 5.94 -7.41 -10.42
CA ALA A 21 6.89 -7.14 -9.34
C ALA A 21 8.21 -7.93 -9.46
N SER A 22 8.25 -9.03 -10.23
CA SER A 22 9.50 -9.76 -10.48
C SER A 22 10.49 -8.98 -11.35
N ALA A 23 10.03 -7.93 -12.04
CA ALA A 23 10.85 -7.09 -12.92
C ALA A 23 11.15 -5.69 -12.34
N SER A 24 10.83 -5.43 -11.07
CA SER A 24 10.97 -4.10 -10.44
C SER A 24 10.28 -2.99 -11.24
N GLU A 25 9.03 -3.22 -11.64
CA GLU A 25 8.28 -2.31 -12.51
C GLU A 25 7.75 -1.09 -11.74
N VAL A 26 7.58 0.04 -12.43
CA VAL A 26 6.90 1.22 -11.88
C VAL A 26 5.41 0.91 -11.75
N VAL A 27 4.90 1.02 -10.53
CA VAL A 27 3.50 0.82 -10.21
C VAL A 27 2.90 2.07 -9.60
N VAL A 28 1.58 2.14 -9.69
CA VAL A 28 0.77 3.07 -8.93
C VAL A 28 -0.11 2.24 -7.99
N HIS A 29 -0.01 2.51 -6.69
CA HIS A 29 -0.89 1.95 -5.69
C HIS A 29 -1.85 3.03 -5.19
N GLU A 30 -3.15 2.76 -5.27
CA GLU A 30 -4.20 3.61 -4.72
C GLU A 30 -4.81 2.96 -3.48
N ALA A 31 -5.06 3.79 -2.46
CA ALA A 31 -5.84 3.44 -1.29
C ALA A 31 -6.88 4.54 -1.05
N ASP A 32 -8.12 4.14 -0.85
CA ASP A 32 -9.23 5.04 -0.61
C ASP A 32 -10.13 4.54 0.54
N ARG A 33 -10.98 5.44 1.01
CA ARG A 33 -12.13 5.12 1.85
C ARG A 33 -13.22 6.11 1.60
N ILE A 34 -14.44 5.60 1.40
CA ILE A 34 -15.65 6.39 1.27
C ILE A 34 -16.59 6.02 2.41
N ASP A 35 -17.16 7.04 3.03
CA ASP A 35 -18.31 6.97 3.93
C ASP A 35 -19.57 7.17 3.08
N GLU A 36 -20.37 6.11 2.92
CA GLU A 36 -21.52 6.10 2.01
C GLU A 36 -22.65 7.02 2.49
N ASP A 37 -22.84 7.15 3.81
CA ASP A 37 -23.90 7.95 4.41
C ASP A 37 -23.66 9.45 4.20
N THR A 38 -22.41 9.88 4.39
CA THR A 38 -22.01 11.29 4.22
C THR A 38 -21.57 11.61 2.78
N ARG A 39 -21.38 10.59 1.94
CA ARG A 39 -20.76 10.71 0.60
C ARG A 39 -19.43 11.46 0.63
N THR A 40 -18.67 11.30 1.71
CA THR A 40 -17.34 11.90 1.84
C THR A 40 -16.28 10.82 1.99
N GLY A 41 -15.03 11.15 1.68
CA GLY A 41 -13.96 10.16 1.71
C GLY A 41 -12.59 10.77 1.50
N TRP A 42 -11.61 9.88 1.39
CA TRP A 42 -10.24 10.21 1.00
C TRP A 42 -9.75 9.18 -0.03
N SER A 43 -8.86 9.62 -0.91
CA SER A 43 -8.03 8.75 -1.75
C SER A 43 -6.57 9.19 -1.62
N ALA A 44 -5.66 8.23 -1.73
CA ALA A 44 -4.22 8.39 -1.69
C ALA A 44 -3.60 7.56 -2.82
N THR A 45 -2.69 8.16 -3.58
CA THR A 45 -1.96 7.50 -4.65
C THR A 45 -0.47 7.52 -4.35
N VAL A 46 0.20 6.37 -4.48
CA VAL A 46 1.64 6.22 -4.33
C VAL A 46 2.20 5.65 -5.63
N THR A 47 3.14 6.36 -6.24
CA THR A 47 3.88 5.88 -7.42
C THR A 47 5.30 5.52 -7.01
N GLY A 48 5.77 4.35 -7.42
CA GLY A 48 7.11 3.88 -7.12
C GLY A 48 7.39 2.55 -7.82
N THR A 49 8.60 2.03 -7.66
CA THR A 49 8.93 0.69 -8.16
C THR A 49 8.49 -0.36 -7.16
N ALA A 50 7.82 -1.40 -7.63
CA ALA A 50 7.48 -2.56 -6.81
C ALA A 50 8.35 -3.75 -7.18
N SER A 51 8.99 -4.33 -6.16
CA SER A 51 9.74 -5.58 -6.29
C SER A 51 9.15 -6.65 -5.39
N ARG A 52 9.30 -7.92 -5.80
CA ARG A 52 8.93 -9.05 -4.96
C ARG A 52 9.93 -9.19 -3.81
N VAL A 53 9.43 -9.19 -2.57
CA VAL A 53 10.23 -9.53 -1.39
C VAL A 53 10.59 -11.02 -1.43
N THR A 54 11.89 -11.32 -1.53
CA THR A 54 12.41 -12.70 -1.57
C THR A 54 13.35 -13.04 -0.43
N ASP A 55 13.86 -12.03 0.29
CA ASP A 55 14.74 -12.26 1.44
C ASP A 55 13.93 -12.89 2.60
N PRO A 56 14.31 -14.08 3.10
CA PRO A 56 13.64 -14.72 4.23
C PRO A 56 13.61 -13.87 5.50
N GLN A 57 14.61 -13.02 5.75
CA GLN A 57 14.68 -12.13 6.90
C GLN A 57 13.64 -11.02 6.78
N GLU A 58 13.51 -10.39 5.61
CA GLU A 58 12.49 -9.38 5.33
C GLU A 58 11.08 -9.97 5.40
N LEU A 59 10.88 -11.17 4.82
CA LEU A 59 9.59 -11.88 4.92
C LEU A 59 9.20 -12.14 6.37
N SER A 60 10.15 -12.58 7.20
CA SER A 60 9.93 -12.81 8.62
C SER A 60 9.59 -11.51 9.37
N TYR A 61 10.28 -10.42 9.04
CA TYR A 61 10.02 -9.09 9.58
C TYR A 61 8.59 -8.61 9.25
N TYR A 62 8.20 -8.63 7.98
CA TYR A 62 6.87 -8.19 7.55
C TYR A 62 5.73 -9.11 8.04
N HIS A 63 6.00 -10.41 8.23
CA HIS A 63 5.05 -11.31 8.89
C HIS A 63 4.86 -10.96 10.36
N ALA A 64 5.93 -10.58 11.07
CA ALA A 64 5.87 -10.20 12.47
C ALA A 64 5.22 -8.81 12.69
N SER A 65 5.45 -7.86 11.79
CA SER A 65 4.91 -6.49 11.88
C SER A 65 3.40 -6.39 11.56
N SER A 66 2.81 -7.46 11.02
CA SER A 66 1.38 -7.59 10.65
C SER A 66 0.36 -7.46 11.81
N ARG A 67 0.72 -6.93 12.98
CA ARG A 67 -0.10 -6.96 14.20
C ARG A 67 -0.68 -5.64 14.72
N ARG A 68 -0.60 -4.52 13.98
CA ARG A 68 -1.29 -3.31 14.47
C ARG A 68 -1.78 -2.40 13.35
N GLY A 69 -3.06 -2.56 13.00
CA GLY A 69 -3.79 -1.57 12.23
C GLY A 69 -4.03 -0.33 13.08
N SER A 70 -3.40 0.78 12.70
CA SER A 70 -3.82 2.16 12.96
C SER A 70 -2.81 3.10 12.31
N ILE A 71 -3.16 3.68 11.16
CA ILE A 71 -2.34 4.71 10.52
C ILE A 71 -2.82 6.08 11.03
N ARG A 72 -1.90 6.80 11.69
CA ARG A 72 -2.01 8.22 12.04
C ARG A 72 -0.83 9.01 11.42
N ARG A 73 -1.23 10.11 10.78
CA ARG A 73 -0.58 11.23 10.06
C ARG A 73 0.94 11.50 10.19
N TRP A 74 1.59 11.69 9.03
CA TRP A 74 2.74 12.60 8.79
C TRP A 74 2.39 13.60 7.66
N SER A 75 3.14 14.71 7.59
CA SER A 75 2.66 16.08 7.31
C SER A 75 2.40 16.54 5.88
N THR A 76 2.46 15.68 4.85
CA THR A 76 2.16 16.11 3.48
C THR A 76 1.28 15.08 2.79
N TRP A 77 -0.01 15.13 3.10
CA TRP A 77 -1.03 14.51 2.27
C TRP A 77 -1.48 15.54 1.24
N SER A 78 -1.30 15.27 -0.05
CA SER A 78 -2.19 15.84 -1.06
C SER A 78 -3.41 14.94 -1.17
N ALA A 79 -4.32 15.06 -0.21
CA ALA A 79 -5.67 14.52 -0.35
C ALA A 79 -6.48 15.53 -1.16
N SER A 80 -6.63 15.30 -2.45
CA SER A 80 -7.61 16.06 -3.24
C SER A 80 -8.99 15.61 -2.80
N ARG A 81 -9.77 16.52 -2.19
CA ARG A 81 -11.21 16.29 -1.97
C ARG A 81 -11.86 16.20 -3.36
N PRO A 82 -12.56 15.12 -3.71
CA PRO A 82 -13.41 15.14 -4.90
C PRO A 82 -14.46 16.24 -4.69
N SER A 83 -14.55 17.20 -5.59
CA SER A 83 -15.64 18.16 -5.63
C SER A 83 -16.83 17.50 -6.33
N TRP A 84 -17.77 16.98 -5.54
CA TRP A 84 -19.13 16.71 -5.99
C TRP A 84 -20.10 17.41 -5.05
#